data_AF-A0AAW9BN51-F1
#
_entry.id   AF-A0AAW9BN51-F1
#
_cell.length_a   1.000
_cell.length_b   1.000
_cell.length_c   1.000
_cell.angle_alpha   90.00
_cell.angle_beta   90.00
_cell.angle_gamma   90.00
#
_symmetry.space_group_name_H-M   'P 1'
#
loop_
_entity.id
_entity.type
_entity.pdbx_description
1 polymer ?
#
loop_
_entity_poly.entity_id
_entity_poly.type
_entity_poly.pdbx_seq_one_letter_code
_entity_poly.pdbx_strand_id
1 'polypeptide(L)'
;MSSEDFYRELKQRSLFEAIHLIEQELLKVESQIGTDALPKNEKLNLKVNASLGFENAQLVSTKPLGKDKLALETNLIGLTGEQGVLPQHYSELALHPLKEGDHAMADFYDIFNHRLLSLYYRSWQLSQLTIQARAHAKNQRSPLTDCMSSLTGNGNDLALHYGGMYASPTRSKGALKSILECLSGCQIRIHEFQGQWMRLSKSEQTRLASKSMPEGQFA
;
A
#
# COMPACT_ATOMS: atom_id res chain seq x y z
N MET A 1 2.49 -7.71 26.19
CA MET A 1 3.87 -7.18 26.08
C MET A 1 4.03 -6.07 27.09
N SER A 2 5.13 -6.05 27.85
CA SER A 2 5.46 -4.88 28.66
C SER A 2 5.78 -3.70 27.73
N SER A 3 5.52 -2.46 28.17
CA SER A 3 5.79 -1.28 27.33
C SER A 3 7.27 -1.14 26.98
N GLU A 4 8.17 -1.59 27.85
CA GLU A 4 9.62 -1.54 27.60
C GLU A 4 10.06 -2.53 26.52
N ASP A 5 9.47 -3.73 26.49
CA ASP A 5 9.77 -4.74 25.49
C ASP A 5 9.40 -4.26 24.08
N PHE A 6 8.27 -3.55 23.96
CA PHE A 6 7.81 -2.96 22.70
C PHE A 6 8.82 -1.96 22.13
N TYR A 7 9.31 -1.02 22.95
CA TYR A 7 10.33 -0.05 22.50
C TYR A 7 11.66 -0.71 22.15
N ARG A 8 12.03 -1.78 22.85
CA ARG A 8 13.24 -2.54 22.54
C ARG A 8 13.13 -3.25 21.20
N GLU A 9 11.97 -3.82 20.89
CA GLU A 9 11.69 -4.46 19.61
C GLU A 9 11.69 -3.46 18.45
N LEU A 10 11.10 -2.27 18.66
CA LEU A 10 11.09 -1.21 17.64
C LEU A 10 12.49 -0.79 17.19
N LYS A 11 13.47 -0.75 18.10
CA LYS A 11 14.86 -0.39 17.76
C LYS A 11 15.58 -1.42 16.89
N GLN A 12 15.09 -2.68 16.86
CA GLN A 12 15.69 -3.75 16.07
C GLN A 12 15.11 -3.83 14.65
N ARG A 13 13.97 -3.18 14.39
CA ARG A 13 13.30 -3.19 13.09
C ARG A 13 13.76 -2.03 12.21
N SER A 14 13.38 -2.09 10.94
CA SER A 14 13.57 -0.95 10.03
C SER A 14 12.75 0.25 10.49
N LEU A 15 13.22 1.48 10.21
CA LEU A 15 12.55 2.71 10.63
C LEU A 15 11.10 2.77 10.19
N PHE A 16 10.82 2.48 8.92
CA PHE A 16 9.46 2.61 8.37
C PHE A 16 8.51 1.57 8.94
N GLU A 17 9.00 0.36 9.21
CA GLU A 17 8.22 -0.66 9.90
C GLU A 17 7.93 -0.25 11.35
N ALA A 18 8.92 0.31 12.05
CA ALA A 18 8.75 0.83 13.40
C ALA A 18 7.72 1.98 13.44
N ILE A 19 7.79 2.93 12.51
CA ILE A 19 6.79 4.00 12.35
C ILE A 19 5.41 3.41 12.13
N HIS A 20 5.29 2.41 11.24
CA HIS A 20 4.02 1.77 10.94
C HIS A 20 3.40 1.07 12.15
N LEU A 21 4.21 0.39 12.97
CA LEU A 21 3.76 -0.24 14.21
C LEU A 21 3.32 0.80 15.24
N ILE A 22 4.06 1.90 15.38
CA ILE A 22 3.69 3.02 16.27
C ILE A 22 2.35 3.63 15.85
N GLU A 23 2.12 3.81 14.55
CA GLU A 23 0.84 4.32 14.03
C GLU A 23 -0.33 3.39 14.37
N GLN A 24 -0.13 2.08 14.24
CA GLN A 24 -1.18 1.09 14.47
C GLN A 24 -1.50 0.88 15.94
N GLU A 25 -0.48 0.66 16.77
CA GLU A 25 -0.65 0.27 18.17
C GLU A 25 -0.86 1.48 19.08
N LEU A 26 -0.08 2.54 18.88
CA LEU A 26 -0.02 3.69 19.79
C LEU A 26 -1.04 4.77 19.41
N LEU A 27 -1.02 5.19 18.14
CA LEU A 27 -1.84 6.33 17.70
C LEU A 27 -3.27 5.94 17.35
N LYS A 28 -3.53 4.68 17.01
CA LYS A 28 -4.86 4.07 16.65
C LYS A 28 -5.68 4.85 15.62
N VAL A 29 -5.07 5.86 15.00
CA VAL A 29 -5.64 6.82 14.07
C VAL A 29 -4.54 7.07 13.06
N GLU A 30 -4.91 7.16 11.78
CA GLU A 30 -3.98 7.54 10.74
C GLU A 30 -3.36 8.89 11.09
N SER A 31 -2.06 8.85 11.34
CA SER A 31 -1.20 9.97 11.69
C SER A 31 -1.10 11.03 10.57
N GLN A 32 -1.61 10.70 9.37
CA GLN A 32 -1.61 11.52 8.15
C GLN A 32 -0.22 12.08 7.78
N ILE A 33 0.85 11.37 8.16
CA ILE A 33 2.23 11.81 7.93
C ILE A 33 2.51 12.00 6.44
N GLY A 34 3.10 13.13 6.09
CA GLY A 34 3.52 13.40 4.72
C GLY A 34 2.37 13.61 3.74
N THR A 35 1.13 13.72 4.21
CA THR A 35 -0.04 14.08 3.39
C THR A 35 -0.11 15.60 3.18
N ASP A 36 -1.26 16.10 2.71
CA ASP A 36 -1.53 17.54 2.57
C ASP A 36 -1.99 18.16 3.90
N ALA A 37 -1.95 17.41 5.00
CA ALA A 37 -2.17 17.93 6.33
C ALA A 37 -1.12 18.99 6.70
N LEU A 38 -1.54 19.99 7.48
CA LEU A 38 -0.60 20.95 8.05
C LEU A 38 0.38 20.22 8.99
N PRO A 39 1.69 20.54 8.99
CA PRO A 39 2.66 19.89 9.88
C PRO A 39 2.28 19.95 11.37
N LYS A 40 1.53 20.99 11.78
CA LYS A 40 1.00 21.11 13.15
C LYS A 40 0.01 20.01 13.53
N ASN A 41 -0.67 19.41 12.55
CA ASN A 41 -1.67 18.36 12.75
C ASN A 41 -1.07 16.96 12.66
N GLU A 42 0.18 16.83 12.20
CA GLU A 42 0.88 15.56 12.19
C GLU A 42 1.16 15.10 13.63
N LYS A 43 0.91 13.81 13.88
CA LYS A 43 1.08 13.21 15.20
C LYS A 43 2.50 12.75 15.47
N LEU A 44 3.28 12.52 14.41
CA LEU A 44 4.69 12.17 14.53
C LEU A 44 5.55 13.33 14.05
N ASN A 45 6.53 13.70 14.86
CA ASN A 45 7.60 14.60 14.45
C ASN A 45 8.86 13.76 14.21
N LEU A 46 9.42 13.84 13.00
CA LEU A 46 10.59 13.05 12.62
C LEU A 46 11.81 13.96 12.67
N LYS A 47 12.76 13.64 13.54
CA LYS A 47 14.00 14.37 13.74
C LYS A 47 15.19 13.51 13.37
N VAL A 48 16.25 14.15 12.89
CA VAL A 48 17.49 13.46 12.59
C VAL A 48 18.50 13.70 13.70
N ASN A 49 19.13 12.63 14.15
CA ASN A 49 20.23 12.73 15.08
C ASN A 49 21.46 13.29 14.36
N ALA A 50 21.97 14.43 14.81
CA ALA A 50 23.17 15.05 14.27
C ALA A 50 24.47 14.36 14.73
N SER A 51 24.39 13.26 15.49
CA SER A 51 25.58 12.54 15.96
C SER A 51 26.44 12.05 14.78
N LEU A 52 27.76 12.04 15.01
CA LEU A 52 28.76 11.56 14.07
C LEU A 52 29.20 10.12 14.39
N GLY A 53 28.54 9.46 15.34
CA GLY A 53 28.86 8.12 15.78
C GLY A 53 28.13 7.08 14.94
N PHE A 54 28.81 5.97 14.64
CA PHE A 54 28.21 4.84 13.94
C PHE A 54 27.20 4.13 14.83
N GLU A 55 25.93 4.41 14.61
CA GLU A 55 24.81 3.80 15.32
C GLU A 55 24.10 2.78 14.41
N ASN A 56 24.09 1.51 14.81
CA ASN A 56 23.44 0.44 14.03
C ASN A 56 21.90 0.54 14.01
N ALA A 57 21.29 1.25 14.97
CA ALA A 57 19.85 1.39 15.04
C ALA A 57 19.38 2.55 14.17
N GLN A 58 18.41 2.30 13.28
CA GLN A 58 17.80 3.37 12.48
C GLN A 58 16.90 4.25 13.34
N LEU A 59 16.24 3.68 14.34
CA LEU A 59 15.45 4.40 15.35
C LEU A 59 16.26 4.55 16.64
N VAL A 60 16.60 5.78 17.00
CA VAL A 60 17.45 6.09 18.16
C VAL A 60 16.61 6.19 19.42
N SER A 61 15.65 7.10 19.40
CA SER A 61 14.83 7.43 20.55
C SER A 61 13.43 7.84 20.12
N THR A 62 12.50 7.64 21.04
CA THR A 62 11.11 8.07 20.91
C THR A 62 10.77 8.91 22.13
N LYS A 63 10.41 10.17 21.93
CA LYS A 63 10.10 11.12 23.00
C LYS A 63 8.65 11.58 22.87
N PRO A 64 7.79 11.40 23.90
CA PRO A 64 6.44 11.94 23.87
C PRO A 64 6.49 13.48 23.94
N LEU A 65 5.83 14.14 23.00
CA LEU A 65 5.73 15.62 22.92
C LEU A 65 4.37 16.14 23.40
N GLY A 66 3.53 15.27 23.97
CA GLY A 66 2.17 15.55 24.44
C GLY A 66 1.35 14.27 24.58
N LYS A 67 0.03 14.38 24.75
CA LYS A 67 -0.88 13.22 24.85
C LYS A 67 -0.96 12.40 23.57
N ASP A 68 -0.94 13.07 22.40
CA ASP A 68 -1.16 12.43 21.09
C ASP A 68 -0.02 12.70 20.09
N LYS A 69 1.12 13.23 20.55
CA LYS A 69 2.26 13.56 19.69
C LYS A 69 3.54 12.89 20.16
N LEU A 70 4.29 12.33 19.22
CA LEU A 70 5.55 11.63 19.47
C LEU A 70 6.65 12.19 18.56
N ALA A 71 7.80 12.52 19.13
CA ALA A 71 9.01 12.82 18.39
C ALA A 71 9.86 11.55 18.25
N LEU A 72 10.27 11.25 17.03
CA LEU A 72 11.14 10.12 16.70
C LEU A 72 12.48 10.67 16.24
N GLU A 73 13.57 10.22 16.86
CA GLU A 73 14.92 10.53 16.42
C GLU A 73 15.46 9.36 15.59
N THR A 74 15.93 9.65 14.38
CA THR A 74 16.47 8.66 13.45
C THR A 74 17.88 9.03 12.97
N ASN A 75 18.68 8.02 12.66
CA ASN A 75 19.97 8.17 11.99
C ASN A 75 19.87 8.03 10.46
N LEU A 76 18.67 7.78 9.93
CA LEU A 76 18.45 7.47 8.53
C LEU A 76 18.08 8.73 7.75
N ILE A 77 18.69 8.92 6.57
CA ILE A 77 18.38 9.98 5.58
C ILE A 77 18.28 11.36 6.26
N GLY A 78 19.45 11.93 6.55
CA GLY A 78 19.61 13.24 7.16
C GLY A 78 20.32 14.24 6.27
N LEU A 79 20.04 15.52 6.47
CA LEU A 79 20.92 16.59 5.99
C LEU A 79 22.25 16.62 6.76
N THR A 80 22.19 16.33 8.06
CA THR A 80 23.32 16.32 8.99
C THR A 80 23.46 14.96 9.68
N GLY A 81 24.58 14.75 10.36
CA GLY A 81 24.93 13.48 11.01
C GLY A 81 25.95 12.69 10.18
N GLU A 82 26.22 11.46 10.60
CA GLU A 82 27.22 10.60 9.97
C GLU A 82 26.90 10.29 8.49
N GLN A 83 25.65 9.95 8.20
CA GLN A 83 25.15 9.66 6.84
C GLN A 83 24.49 10.90 6.20
N GLY A 84 24.91 12.08 6.63
CA GLY A 84 24.38 13.36 6.16
C GLY A 84 24.75 13.64 4.70
N VAL A 85 23.82 14.23 3.95
CA VAL A 85 24.10 14.65 2.56
C VAL A 85 24.94 15.92 2.51
N LEU A 86 24.86 16.77 3.53
CA LEU A 86 25.67 17.99 3.59
C LEU A 86 27.13 17.65 3.91
N PRO A 87 28.08 18.51 3.48
CA PRO A 87 29.47 18.39 3.89
C PRO A 87 29.62 18.31 5.42
N GLN A 88 30.56 17.47 5.88
CA GLN A 88 30.83 17.19 7.30
C GLN A 88 30.88 18.43 8.19
N HIS A 89 31.44 19.53 7.69
CA HIS A 89 31.54 20.79 8.42
C HIS A 89 30.17 21.32 8.90
N TYR A 90 29.09 21.12 8.14
CA TYR A 90 27.75 21.53 8.58
C TYR A 90 27.22 20.67 9.72
N SER A 91 27.55 19.38 9.76
CA SER A 91 27.22 18.50 10.88
C SER A 91 27.97 18.93 12.15
N GLU A 92 29.25 19.31 12.04
CA GLU A 92 30.03 19.84 13.16
C GLU A 92 29.46 21.18 13.67
N LEU A 93 29.08 22.08 12.76
CA LEU A 93 28.43 23.35 13.08
C LEU A 93 27.07 23.16 13.75
N ALA A 94 26.32 22.12 13.41
CA ALA A 94 25.07 21.79 14.09
C ALA A 94 25.31 21.12 15.45
N LEU A 95 26.38 20.33 15.60
CA LEU A 95 26.67 19.53 16.78
C LEU A 95 27.28 20.36 17.93
N HIS A 96 28.08 21.38 17.63
CA HIS A 96 28.69 22.26 18.64
C HIS A 96 27.64 23.02 19.48
N PRO A 97 26.72 23.81 18.88
CA PRO A 97 25.66 24.51 19.62
C PRO A 97 24.72 23.54 20.33
N LEU A 98 24.47 22.37 19.74
CA LEU A 98 23.62 21.34 20.33
C LEU A 98 24.15 20.86 21.69
N LYS A 99 25.48 20.78 21.86
CA LYS A 99 26.11 20.46 23.17
C LYS A 99 25.96 21.59 24.19
N GLU A 100 25.87 22.82 23.72
CA GLU A 100 25.67 24.02 24.55
C GLU A 100 24.17 24.28 24.85
N GLY A 101 23.27 23.44 24.31
CA GLY A 101 21.82 23.53 24.49
C GLY A 101 21.12 24.43 23.47
N ASP A 102 21.83 24.91 22.46
CA ASP A 102 21.23 25.64 21.33
C ASP A 102 20.82 24.66 20.23
N HIS A 103 19.50 24.52 20.06
CA HIS A 103 18.88 23.62 19.09
C HIS A 103 18.51 24.31 17.78
N ALA A 104 18.74 25.62 17.62
CA ALA A 104 18.18 26.40 16.51
C ALA A 104 18.56 25.86 15.13
N MET A 105 19.85 25.51 14.93
CA MET A 105 20.34 25.00 13.65
C MET A 105 19.83 23.58 13.36
N ALA A 106 19.78 22.71 14.38
CA ALA A 106 19.25 21.35 14.24
C ALA A 106 17.73 21.37 13.94
N ASP A 107 16.97 22.17 14.68
CA ASP A 107 15.52 22.33 14.47
C ASP A 107 15.20 22.94 13.10
N PHE A 108 16.06 23.83 12.58
CA PHE A 108 15.91 24.36 11.21
C PHE A 108 16.08 23.25 10.16
N TYR A 109 17.12 22.42 10.28
CA TYR A 109 17.30 21.30 9.35
C TYR A 109 16.19 20.24 9.48
N ASP A 110 15.67 20.05 10.68
CA ASP A 110 14.57 19.11 10.94
C ASP A 110 13.28 19.48 10.20
N ILE A 111 13.06 20.75 9.83
CA ILE A 111 11.92 21.13 8.97
C ILE A 111 11.99 20.38 7.63
N PHE A 112 13.19 20.29 7.05
CA PHE A 112 13.42 19.62 5.78
C PHE A 112 13.48 18.10 5.96
N ASN A 113 14.20 17.63 6.98
CA ASN A 113 14.33 16.20 7.27
C ASN A 113 12.95 15.59 7.54
N HIS A 114 12.12 16.25 8.35
CA HIS A 114 10.79 15.77 8.68
C HIS A 114 9.94 15.59 7.43
N ARG A 115 9.90 16.58 6.51
CA ARG A 115 9.12 16.46 5.28
C ARG A 115 9.67 15.38 4.36
N LEU A 116 10.99 15.28 4.21
CA LEU A 116 11.63 14.28 3.37
C LEU A 116 11.35 12.86 3.85
N LEU A 117 11.58 12.59 5.14
CA LEU A 117 11.32 11.30 5.76
C LEU A 117 9.84 10.92 5.70
N SER A 118 8.94 11.89 5.87
CA SER A 118 7.50 11.68 5.76
C SER A 118 7.09 11.23 4.36
N LEU A 119 7.65 11.86 3.32
CA LEU A 119 7.39 11.46 1.92
C LEU A 119 8.01 10.10 1.59
N TYR A 120 9.20 9.81 2.15
CA TYR A 120 9.83 8.51 1.97
C TYR A 120 9.00 7.40 2.64
N TYR A 121 8.52 7.64 3.85
CA TYR A 121 7.61 6.71 4.54
C TYR A 121 6.35 6.44 3.73
N ARG A 122 5.72 7.46 3.14
CA ARG A 122 4.56 7.27 2.25
C ARG A 122 4.91 6.45 1.02
N SER A 123 6.08 6.67 0.43
CA SER A 123 6.55 5.89 -0.72
C SER A 123 6.76 4.42 -0.35
N TRP A 124 7.31 4.17 0.84
CA TRP A 124 7.41 2.82 1.40
C TRP A 124 6.03 2.18 1.61
N GLN A 125 5.06 2.91 2.18
CA GLN A 125 3.67 2.43 2.35
C GLN A 125 2.99 2.08 1.02
N LEU A 126 3.27 2.81 -0.05
CA LEU A 126 2.76 2.52 -1.40
C LEU A 126 3.30 1.21 -1.96
N SER A 127 4.56 0.88 -1.67
CA SER A 127 5.20 -0.37 -2.12
C SER A 127 4.72 -1.60 -1.36
N GLN A 128 4.15 -1.42 -0.16
CA GLN A 128 3.82 -2.52 0.73
C GLN A 128 2.40 -3.05 0.49
N LEU A 129 2.31 -4.27 -0.08
CA LEU A 129 1.05 -4.96 -0.39
C LEU A 129 0.09 -5.07 0.80
N THR A 130 0.61 -5.42 1.98
CA THR A 130 -0.22 -5.62 3.18
C THR A 130 -0.90 -4.34 3.65
N ILE A 131 -0.22 -3.19 3.48
CA ILE A 131 -0.77 -1.87 3.82
C ILE A 131 -1.87 -1.49 2.83
N GLN A 132 -1.62 -1.68 1.54
CA GLN A 132 -2.60 -1.41 0.47
C GLN A 132 -3.86 -2.27 0.61
N ALA A 133 -3.71 -3.56 0.92
CA ALA A 133 -4.83 -4.47 1.17
C ALA A 133 -5.67 -4.05 2.38
N ARG A 134 -5.02 -3.62 3.48
CA ARG A 134 -5.71 -3.12 4.67
C ARG A 134 -6.43 -1.79 4.41
N ALA A 135 -5.82 -0.89 3.64
CA ALA A 135 -6.45 0.36 3.23
C ALA A 135 -7.72 0.09 2.41
N HIS A 136 -7.64 -0.85 1.46
CA HIS A 136 -8.81 -1.28 0.68
C HIS A 136 -9.92 -1.86 1.56
N ALA A 137 -9.59 -2.71 2.53
CA ALA A 137 -10.58 -3.27 3.48
C ALA A 137 -11.30 -2.18 4.31
N LYS A 138 -10.68 -1.01 4.49
CA LYS A 138 -11.28 0.17 5.13
C LYS A 138 -11.98 1.12 4.15
N ASN A 139 -12.19 0.71 2.90
CA ASN A 139 -12.72 1.53 1.80
C ASN A 139 -11.89 2.80 1.51
N GLN A 140 -10.59 2.76 1.79
CA GLN A 140 -9.67 3.82 1.41
C GLN A 140 -9.08 3.56 0.03
N ARG A 141 -8.60 4.63 -0.61
CA ARG A 141 -7.95 4.55 -1.91
C ARG A 141 -6.66 3.74 -1.81
N SER A 142 -6.55 2.69 -2.61
CA SER A 142 -5.37 1.85 -2.75
C SER A 142 -4.99 1.81 -4.23
N PRO A 143 -3.91 2.48 -4.67
CA PRO A 143 -3.50 2.49 -6.07
C PRO A 143 -3.29 1.08 -6.64
N LEU A 144 -2.83 0.15 -5.82
CA LEU A 144 -2.64 -1.24 -6.24
C LEU A 144 -3.97 -1.94 -6.50
N THR A 145 -4.97 -1.71 -5.64
CA THR A 145 -6.33 -2.21 -5.85
C THR A 145 -6.95 -1.60 -7.10
N ASP A 146 -6.76 -0.29 -7.33
CA ASP A 146 -7.26 0.40 -8.54
C ASP A 146 -6.69 -0.26 -9.80
N CYS A 147 -5.37 -0.52 -9.83
CA CYS A 147 -4.72 -1.25 -10.92
C CYS A 147 -5.27 -2.67 -11.08
N MET A 148 -5.43 -3.41 -9.99
CA MET A 148 -5.97 -4.77 -10.04
C MET A 148 -7.41 -4.79 -10.56
N SER A 149 -8.26 -3.87 -10.09
CA SER A 149 -9.66 -3.76 -10.54
C SER A 149 -9.76 -3.46 -12.04
N SER A 150 -8.81 -2.68 -12.56
CA SER A 150 -8.70 -2.38 -13.99
C SER A 150 -8.29 -3.61 -14.80
N LEU A 151 -7.40 -4.45 -14.26
CA LEU A 151 -6.96 -5.70 -14.90
C LEU A 151 -8.05 -6.79 -14.91
N THR A 152 -8.83 -6.89 -13.83
CA THR A 152 -9.91 -7.88 -13.70
C THR A 152 -11.20 -7.42 -14.38
N GLY A 153 -11.31 -6.13 -14.70
CA GLY A 153 -12.53 -5.49 -15.21
C GLY A 153 -13.62 -5.32 -14.15
N ASN A 154 -13.32 -5.62 -12.87
CA ASN A 154 -14.26 -5.51 -11.76
C ASN A 154 -13.52 -5.32 -10.43
N GLY A 155 -13.93 -4.33 -9.65
CA GLY A 155 -13.37 -4.03 -8.32
C GLY A 155 -13.97 -4.85 -7.17
N ASN A 156 -14.77 -5.88 -7.45
CA ASN A 156 -15.32 -6.75 -6.41
C ASN A 156 -14.21 -7.63 -5.79
N ASP A 157 -14.25 -7.85 -4.46
CA ASP A 157 -13.29 -8.66 -3.71
C ASP A 157 -13.05 -10.04 -4.33
N LEU A 158 -14.11 -10.70 -4.80
CA LEU A 158 -13.99 -12.01 -5.47
C LEU A 158 -13.24 -11.90 -6.81
N ALA A 159 -13.46 -10.84 -7.57
CA ALA A 159 -12.75 -10.61 -8.82
C ALA A 159 -11.28 -10.33 -8.56
N LEU A 160 -10.95 -9.57 -7.52
CA LEU A 160 -9.58 -9.31 -7.08
C LEU A 160 -8.90 -10.58 -6.57
N HIS A 161 -9.59 -11.40 -5.77
CA HIS A 161 -9.08 -12.66 -5.25
C HIS A 161 -8.71 -13.65 -6.35
N TYR A 162 -9.57 -13.80 -7.37
CA TYR A 162 -9.30 -14.62 -8.55
C TYR A 162 -8.67 -13.81 -9.70
N GLY A 163 -8.02 -12.68 -9.39
CA GLY A 163 -7.61 -11.70 -10.39
C GLY A 163 -6.70 -12.28 -11.48
N GLY A 164 -5.81 -13.22 -11.13
CA GLY A 164 -4.97 -13.91 -12.11
C GLY A 164 -5.76 -14.74 -13.13
N MET A 165 -6.88 -15.34 -12.73
CA MET A 165 -7.76 -16.10 -13.62
C MET A 165 -8.66 -15.18 -14.46
N TYR A 166 -9.11 -14.07 -13.89
CA TYR A 166 -9.92 -13.07 -14.60
C TYR A 166 -9.12 -12.24 -15.61
N ALA A 167 -7.87 -11.91 -15.30
CA ALA A 167 -6.98 -11.16 -16.18
C ALA A 167 -6.57 -11.94 -17.44
N SER A 168 -6.59 -13.27 -17.39
CA SER A 168 -6.29 -14.10 -18.57
C SER A 168 -7.35 -13.90 -19.66
N PRO A 169 -6.98 -13.67 -20.93
CA PRO A 169 -7.97 -13.57 -22.01
C PRO A 169 -8.67 -14.92 -22.29
N THR A 170 -8.03 -16.04 -21.96
CA THR A 170 -8.56 -17.38 -22.21
C THR A 170 -9.37 -17.88 -21.02
N ARG A 171 -10.65 -18.20 -21.23
CA ARG A 171 -11.51 -18.81 -20.20
C ARG A 171 -11.39 -20.32 -20.25
N SER A 172 -10.48 -20.89 -19.45
CA SER A 172 -10.25 -22.33 -19.40
C SER A 172 -11.21 -23.02 -18.43
N LYS A 173 -11.59 -24.26 -18.74
CA LYS A 173 -12.33 -25.13 -17.81
C LYS A 173 -11.60 -25.33 -16.49
N GLY A 174 -10.28 -25.42 -16.51
CA GLY A 174 -9.47 -25.58 -15.30
C GLY A 174 -9.67 -24.40 -14.35
N ALA A 175 -9.57 -23.16 -14.86
CA ALA A 175 -9.79 -21.97 -14.06
C ALA A 175 -11.23 -21.90 -13.50
N LEU A 176 -12.24 -22.16 -14.34
CA LEU A 176 -13.64 -22.18 -13.91
C LEU A 176 -13.88 -23.23 -12.82
N LYS A 177 -13.33 -24.43 -13.00
CA LYS A 177 -13.41 -25.51 -12.03
C LYS A 177 -12.79 -25.08 -10.70
N SER A 178 -11.56 -24.56 -10.72
CA SER A 178 -10.86 -24.12 -9.51
C SER A 178 -11.63 -23.03 -8.75
N ILE A 179 -12.22 -22.05 -9.46
CA ILE A 179 -13.06 -21.01 -8.85
C ILE A 179 -14.26 -21.65 -8.15
N LEU A 180 -15.01 -22.50 -8.87
CA LEU A 180 -16.22 -23.09 -8.34
C LEU A 180 -15.94 -24.07 -7.17
N GLU A 181 -14.86 -24.85 -7.24
CA GLU A 181 -14.46 -25.76 -6.15
C GLU A 181 -14.05 -24.98 -4.91
N CYS A 182 -13.33 -23.87 -5.09
CA CYS A 182 -12.94 -22.99 -3.99
C CYS A 182 -14.16 -22.31 -3.34
N LEU A 183 -15.12 -21.84 -4.13
CA LEU A 183 -16.34 -21.19 -3.62
C LEU A 183 -17.31 -22.17 -2.96
N SER A 184 -17.43 -23.39 -3.48
CA SER A 184 -18.40 -24.39 -2.99
C SER A 184 -17.84 -25.34 -1.94
N GLY A 185 -16.51 -25.49 -1.85
CA GLY A 185 -15.85 -26.51 -1.04
C GLY A 185 -16.12 -27.95 -1.50
N CYS A 186 -16.75 -28.14 -2.65
CA CYS A 186 -17.18 -29.43 -3.18
C CYS A 186 -16.34 -29.82 -4.41
N GLN A 187 -16.27 -31.13 -4.71
CA GLN A 187 -15.65 -31.61 -5.94
C GLN A 187 -16.56 -31.31 -7.14
N ILE A 188 -16.04 -30.62 -8.17
CA ILE A 188 -16.81 -30.20 -9.33
C ILE A 188 -16.33 -30.89 -10.60
N ARG A 189 -17.28 -31.37 -11.40
CA ARG A 189 -17.03 -31.92 -12.73
C ARG A 189 -17.73 -31.05 -13.77
N ILE A 190 -16.94 -30.49 -14.69
CA ILE A 190 -17.44 -29.67 -15.79
C ILE A 190 -17.48 -30.53 -17.06
N HIS A 191 -18.68 -30.70 -17.62
CA HIS A 191 -18.91 -31.39 -18.88
C HIS A 191 -18.98 -30.35 -20.01
N GLU A 192 -18.00 -30.37 -20.91
CA GLU A 192 -17.92 -29.46 -22.06
C GLU A 192 -18.71 -30.01 -23.25
N PHE A 193 -18.88 -29.19 -24.30
CA PHE A 193 -19.47 -29.57 -25.58
C PHE A 193 -20.86 -30.22 -25.46
N GLN A 194 -21.70 -29.72 -24.55
CA GLN A 194 -23.09 -30.15 -24.45
C GLN A 194 -23.89 -29.53 -25.60
N GLY A 195 -24.56 -30.37 -26.40
CA GLY A 195 -25.41 -29.92 -27.48
C GLY A 195 -26.62 -29.16 -26.94
N GLN A 196 -26.93 -28.01 -27.53
CA GLN A 196 -28.08 -27.19 -27.17
C GLN A 196 -28.92 -26.88 -28.40
N TRP A 197 -30.25 -26.95 -28.26
CA TRP A 197 -31.18 -26.50 -29.29
C TRP A 197 -31.11 -24.99 -29.41
N MET A 198 -30.63 -24.49 -30.55
CA MET A 198 -30.63 -23.08 -30.88
C MET A 198 -31.88 -22.74 -31.68
N ARG A 199 -32.66 -21.76 -31.22
CA ARG A 199 -33.81 -21.27 -31.98
C ARG A 199 -33.31 -20.36 -33.10
N LEU A 200 -33.47 -20.81 -34.34
CA LEU A 200 -33.18 -20.01 -35.52
C LEU A 200 -34.24 -18.92 -35.69
N SER A 201 -33.81 -17.71 -36.04
CA SER A 201 -34.72 -16.61 -36.35
C SER A 201 -35.57 -16.95 -37.58
N LYS A 202 -36.74 -16.33 -37.72
CA LYS A 202 -37.64 -16.56 -38.87
C LYS A 202 -36.97 -16.27 -40.22
N SER A 203 -35.95 -15.42 -40.23
CA SER A 203 -35.15 -15.02 -41.40
C SER A 203 -34.02 -15.98 -41.73
N GLU A 204 -33.71 -16.96 -40.88
CA GLU A 204 -32.66 -17.97 -41.08
C GLU A 204 -33.23 -19.37 -41.28
N GLN A 205 -34.56 -19.49 -41.30
CA GLN A 205 -35.25 -20.76 -41.52
C GLN A 205 -35.48 -20.96 -43.02
N THR A 206 -35.15 -22.14 -43.53
CA THR A 206 -35.48 -22.53 -44.90
C THR A 206 -36.99 -22.57 -45.07
N ARG A 207 -37.48 -21.95 -46.15
CA ARG A 207 -38.91 -21.95 -46.48
C ARG A 207 -39.09 -22.44 -47.90
N LEU A 208 -40.05 -23.34 -48.07
CA LEU A 208 -40.49 -23.74 -49.39
C LEU A 208 -41.17 -22.57 -50.10
N ALA A 209 -41.11 -22.60 -51.43
CA ALA A 209 -41.82 -21.67 -52.29
C ALA A 209 -43.31 -21.60 -51.94
N SER A 210 -43.87 -20.39 -51.93
CA SER A 210 -45.28 -20.14 -51.68
C SER A 210 -45.82 -19.12 -52.68
N LYS A 211 -47.15 -18.98 -52.80
CA LYS A 211 -47.76 -17.99 -53.71
C LYS A 211 -47.28 -16.55 -53.44
N SER A 212 -46.92 -16.22 -52.20
CA SER A 212 -46.40 -14.91 -51.83
C SER A 212 -44.87 -14.81 -51.91
N MET A 213 -44.16 -15.93 -52.01
CA MET A 213 -42.70 -15.98 -52.09
C MET A 213 -42.27 -17.19 -52.96
N PRO A 214 -42.29 -17.03 -54.30
CA PRO A 214 -42.18 -18.15 -55.24
C PRO A 214 -40.78 -18.77 -55.32
N GLU A 215 -39.74 -18.06 -54.90
CA GLU A 215 -38.36 -18.58 -54.85
C GLU A 215 -38.04 -19.33 -53.53
N GLY A 216 -38.93 -19.28 -52.53
CA GLY A 216 -38.63 -19.80 -51.20
C GLY A 216 -37.56 -18.97 -50.47
N GLN A 217 -36.96 -19.55 -49.43
CA GLN A 217 -35.90 -18.93 -48.64
C GLN A 217 -34.81 -19.97 -48.36
N PHE A 218 -33.56 -19.71 -48.77
CA PHE A 218 -32.40 -20.63 -48.71
C PHE A 218 -32.67 -22.03 -49.30
N ALA A 219 -33.49 -22.08 -50.36
CA ALA A 219 -33.77 -23.29 -51.13
C ALA A 219 -32.76 -23.49 -52.27
#